data_AF-A0AAP9SKW6-F1
#
_entry.id   AF-A0AAP9SKW6-F1
#
_cell.length_a   1.000
_cell.length_b   1.000
_cell.length_c   1.000
_cell.angle_alpha   90.00
_cell.angle_beta   90.00
_cell.angle_gamma   90.00
#
_symmetry.space_group_name_H-M   'P 1'
#
loop_
_entity.id
_entity.type
_entity.pdbx_description
1 polymer ?
#
loop_
_entity_poly.entity_id
_entity_poly.type
_entity_poly.pdbx_seq_one_letter_code
_entity_poly.pdbx_strand_id
1 'polypeptide(L)' 'MSGITININVNAPYVSLQKYAEITGIPLNTCKKMLADGRIIIRPKRAKMEKPEVNLVAMLKDALANS' A
#
# COMPACT_ATOMS: atom_id res chain seq x y z
N MET A 1 -24.94 8.90 8.88
CA MET A 1 -23.89 8.63 7.87
C MET A 1 -24.26 7.34 7.16
N SER A 2 -24.54 7.41 5.86
CA SER A 2 -24.88 6.23 5.07
C SER A 2 -23.65 5.32 5.00
N GLY A 3 -23.75 4.11 5.54
CA GLY A 3 -22.64 3.17 5.57
C GLY A 3 -22.35 2.67 4.15
N ILE A 4 -21.30 3.19 3.53
CA ILE A 4 -20.84 2.67 2.23
C ILE A 4 -20.22 1.30 2.48
N THR A 5 -20.90 0.25 2.02
CA THR A 5 -20.38 -1.12 2.07
C THR A 5 -19.57 -1.37 0.81
N ILE A 6 -18.25 -1.24 0.89
CA ILE A 6 -17.32 -1.53 -0.21
C ILE A 6 -16.91 -3.00 -0.13
N ASN A 7 -17.49 -3.85 -0.99
CA ASN A 7 -17.08 -5.24 -1.13
C ASN A 7 -15.89 -5.34 -2.11
N ILE A 8 -14.68 -5.29 -1.58
CA ILE A 8 -13.42 -5.45 -2.34
C ILE A 8 -12.86 -6.85 -2.14
N ASN A 9 -12.76 -7.60 -3.23
CA ASN A 9 -11.99 -8.85 -3.24
C ASN A 9 -10.51 -8.48 -3.34
N VAL A 10 -9.81 -8.50 -2.21
CA VAL A 10 -8.38 -8.25 -2.16
C VAL A 10 -7.66 -9.58 -2.32
N ASN A 11 -7.22 -9.91 -3.54
CA ASN A 11 -6.48 -11.15 -3.82
C ASN A 11 -5.24 -11.34 -2.93
N ALA A 12 -4.63 -10.26 -2.47
CA ALA A 12 -3.56 -10.29 -1.49
C ALA A 12 -3.59 -9.01 -0.62
N PRO A 13 -3.73 -9.11 0.72
CA PRO A 13 -3.73 -7.95 1.61
C PRO A 13 -2.37 -7.21 1.64
N TYR A 14 -1.31 -7.93 1.27
CA TYR A 14 0.04 -7.41 1.11
C TYR A 14 0.53 -7.67 -0.31
N VAL A 15 1.11 -6.66 -0.93
CA VAL A 15 1.71 -6.77 -2.27
C VAL A 15 3.13 -6.26 -2.25
N SER A 16 3.99 -6.79 -3.12
CA SER A 16 5.34 -6.24 -3.26
C SER A 16 5.28 -4.81 -3.79
N LEU A 17 6.28 -3.98 -3.45
CA LEU A 17 6.40 -2.63 -4.02
C LEU A 17 6.42 -2.62 -5.56
N GLN A 18 6.97 -3.69 -6.16
CA GLN A 18 6.97 -3.87 -7.61
C GLN A 18 5.56 -4.09 -8.15
N LYS A 19 4.77 -4.95 -7.50
CA LYS A 19 3.39 -5.17 -7.91
C LYS A 19 2.52 -3.93 -7.69
N TYR A 20 2.78 -3.18 -6.61
CA TYR A 20 2.15 -1.90 -6.37
C TYR A 20 2.44 -0.90 -7.51
N ALA A 21 3.70 -0.75 -7.89
CA ALA A 21 4.11 0.09 -9.02
C ALA A 21 3.43 -0.29 -10.34
N GLU A 22 3.30 -1.59 -10.63
CA GLU A 22 2.56 -2.08 -11.81
C GLU A 22 1.08 -1.70 -11.77
N ILE A 23 0.41 -1.89 -10.62
CA ILE A 23 -1.03 -1.62 -10.46
C ILE A 23 -1.31 -0.12 -10.57
N THR A 24 -0.48 0.72 -9.96
CA THR A 24 -0.68 2.17 -9.94
C THR A 24 -0.15 2.88 -11.19
N GLY A 25 0.61 2.17 -12.05
CA GLY A 25 1.33 2.77 -13.17
C GLY A 25 2.44 3.75 -12.75
N ILE A 26 2.81 3.77 -11.47
CA ILE A 26 3.84 4.68 -10.95
C ILE A 26 5.20 3.99 -11.12
N PRO A 27 6.23 4.68 -11.64
CA PRO A 27 7.56 4.11 -11.76
C PRO A 27 8.07 3.58 -10.41
N LEU A 28 8.67 2.39 -10.40
CA LEU A 28 9.18 1.76 -9.18
C LEU A 28 10.12 2.67 -8.38
N ASN A 29 10.92 3.49 -9.07
CA ASN A 29 11.83 4.43 -8.42
C ASN A 29 11.06 5.52 -7.65
N THR A 30 9.94 5.99 -8.18
CA THR A 30 9.04 6.93 -7.51
C THR A 30 8.34 6.24 -6.34
N CYS A 31 7.87 5.00 -6.49
CA CYS A 31 7.31 4.23 -5.38
C CYS A 31 8.33 4.04 -4.24
N LYS A 32 9.61 3.81 -4.55
CA LYS A 32 10.67 3.74 -3.53
C LYS A 32 10.86 5.06 -2.79
N LYS A 33 10.78 6.20 -3.49
CA LYS A 33 10.83 7.53 -2.87
C LYS A 33 9.61 7.76 -1.98
N MET A 34 8.41 7.45 -2.46
CA MET A 34 7.17 7.56 -1.69
C MET A 34 7.18 6.67 -0.44
N LEU A 35 7.81 5.50 -0.53
CA LEU A 35 8.04 4.63 0.62
C LEU A 35 9.01 5.26 1.63
N ALA A 36 10.12 5.84 1.16
CA ALA A 36 11.07 6.54 2.02
C ALA A 36 10.45 7.79 2.68
N ASP A 37 9.56 8.47 1.95
CA ASP A 37 8.79 9.62 2.44
C ASP A 37 7.65 9.23 3.41
N GLY A 38 7.37 7.93 3.57
CA GLY A 38 6.33 7.43 4.48
C GLY A 38 4.90 7.45 3.93
N ARG A 39 4.70 7.77 2.65
CA ARG A 39 3.37 7.82 1.99
C ARG A 39 2.80 6.44 1.67
N ILE A 40 3.65 5.42 1.63
CA ILE A 40 3.25 4.02 1.38
C ILE A 40 3.33 3.26 2.70
N ILE A 41 2.19 2.84 3.22
CA ILE A 41 2.13 2.03 4.44
C ILE A 41 2.62 0.62 4.10
N ILE A 42 3.72 0.20 4.74
CA ILE A 42 4.28 -1.13 4.59
C ILE A 42 4.13 -1.96 5.86
N ARG A 43 4.23 -3.27 5.69
CA ARG A 43 4.44 -4.18 6.82
C ARG A 43 5.76 -3.81 7.55
N PRO A 44 5.78 -3.77 8.89
CA PRO A 44 6.99 -3.52 9.65
C PRO A 44 8.07 -4.54 9.29
N LYS A 45 9.23 -4.06 8.87
CA LYS A 45 10.37 -4.92 8.52
C LYS A 45 10.94 -5.55 9.80
N ARG A 46 11.15 -6.86 9.78
CA ARG A 46 11.85 -7.60 10.83
C ARG A 46 13.36 -7.65 10.56
N ALA A 47 13.76 -7.55 9.29
CA ALA A 47 15.17 -7.54 8.90
C ALA A 47 15.51 -6.34 7.99
N LYS A 48 16.76 -5.85 8.11
CA LYS A 48 17.25 -4.67 7.36
C LYS A 48 17.19 -4.85 5.82
N MET A 49 17.28 -6.09 5.34
CA MET A 49 17.23 -6.45 3.92
C MET A 49 15.89 -7.05 3.47
N GLU A 50 14.86 -7.00 4.30
CA GLU A 50 13.55 -7.54 3.96
C GLU A 50 12.88 -6.71 2.85
N LYS A 51 12.28 -7.42 1.89
CA LYS A 51 11.54 -6.79 0.79
C LYS A 51 10.32 -6.06 1.38
N PRO A 52 10.13 -4.76 1.10
CA PRO A 52 8.97 -4.04 1.59
C PRO A 52 7.70 -4.58 0.94
N GLU A 53 6.75 -4.99 1.77
CA GLU A 53 5.40 -5.37 1.39
C GLU A 53 4.43 -4.23 1.70
N VAL A 54 3.79 -3.70 0.67
CA VAL A 54 2.78 -2.64 0.76
C VAL A 54 1.49 -3.23 1.32
N ASN A 55 0.97 -2.58 2.37
CA ASN A 55 -0.28 -2.94 3.01
C ASN A 55 -1.44 -2.18 2.37
N LEU A 56 -2.12 -2.81 1.41
CA LEU A 56 -3.21 -2.18 0.66
C LEU A 56 -4.42 -1.86 1.54
N VAL A 57 -4.69 -2.69 2.55
CA VAL A 57 -5.81 -2.48 3.47
C VAL A 57 -5.60 -1.23 4.33
N ALA A 58 -4.38 -1.04 4.81
CA ALA A 58 -4.04 0.16 5.59
C ALA A 58 -4.09 1.43 4.72
N MET A 59 -3.61 1.36 3.48
CA MET A 59 -3.71 2.47 2.52
C MET A 59 -5.16 2.86 2.27
N LEU A 60 -6.08 1.89 2.12
CA LEU A 60 -7.50 2.18 1.95
C LEU A 60 -8.12 2.79 3.21
N LYS A 61 -7.79 2.27 4.40
CA LYS A 61 -8.27 2.83 5.66
C LYS A 61 -7.82 4.28 5.85
N ASP A 62 -6.56 4.57 5.52
CA ASP A 62 -6.01 5.92 5.57
C ASP A 62 -6.72 6.84 4.56
N ALA A 63 -6.95 6.35 3.33
CA ALA A 63 -7.71 7.10 2.33
C ALA A 63 -9.14 7.40 2.77
N LEU A 64 -9.83 6.46 3.42
CA LEU A 64 -11.19 6.66 3.97
C LEU A 64 -11.21 7.58 5.20
N ALA A 65 -10.14 7.61 5.99
CA ALA A 65 -10.04 8.49 7.15
C ALA A 65 -9.71 9.94 6.76
N ASN A 66 -8.99 10.12 5.65
CA ASN A 66 -8.60 11.41 5.10
C ASN A 66 -9.47 11.88 3.92
N SER A 67 -10.57 11.18 3.60
CA SER A 67 -11.54 11.53 2.54
C SER A 67 -12.71 12.37 3.02
#